data_AF-A0A1E5G0W5-F1
#
_entry.id   AF-A0A1E5G0W5-F1
#
_cell.length_a   1.000
_cell.length_b   1.000
_cell.length_c   1.000
_cell.angle_alpha   90.00
_cell.angle_beta   90.00
_cell.angle_gamma   90.00
#
_symmetry.space_group_name_H-M   'P 1'
#
loop_
_entity.id
_entity.type
_entity.pdbx_description
1 polymer ?
#
loop_
_entity_poly.entity_id
_entity_poly.type
_entity_poly.pdbx_seq_one_letter_code
_entity_poly.pdbx_strand_id
1 'polypeptide(L)'
;MVKPNSTLKQVNQNLYELEFFTQDPKLKKARKSVRRIARHKERERRRKDLKASNDSYVVLLNDIEFRTTGVQNEEDAISKVSNFKPFRDLVAKLKKSGKEINIVAKKVE
;
A
#
# COMPACT_ATOMS: atom_id res chain seq x y z
N MET A 1 2.80 -2.60 39.92
CA MET A 1 3.26 -2.01 38.64
C MET A 1 2.13 -2.07 37.64
N VAL A 2 1.47 -0.94 37.34
CA VAL A 2 0.36 -0.90 36.37
C VAL A 2 0.95 -0.98 34.98
N LYS A 3 0.66 -2.06 34.23
CA LYS A 3 1.06 -2.18 32.82
C LYS A 3 0.37 -1.06 32.04
N PRO A 4 1.10 -0.17 31.33
CA PRO A 4 0.48 0.86 30.52
C PRO A 4 0.02 0.23 29.20
N ASN A 5 -1.02 -0.60 29.26
CA ASN A 5 -1.69 -1.12 28.08
C ASN A 5 -2.85 -0.20 27.69
N SER A 6 -2.62 1.12 27.70
CA SER A 6 -3.61 2.06 27.20
C SER A 6 -3.49 2.13 25.68
N THR A 7 -4.43 1.50 24.98
CA THR A 7 -4.54 1.66 23.52
C THR A 7 -4.61 3.15 23.17
N LEU A 8 -4.15 3.57 21.98
CA LEU A 8 -4.26 4.97 21.53
C LEU A 8 -5.71 5.50 21.60
N LYS A 9 -6.69 4.59 21.47
CA LYS A 9 -8.12 4.88 21.64
C LYS A 9 -8.42 5.32 23.07
N GLN A 10 -7.91 4.59 24.06
CA GLN A 10 -8.09 4.91 25.47
C GLN A 10 -7.37 6.20 25.88
N VAL A 11 -6.15 6.44 25.36
CA VAL A 11 -5.44 7.72 25.59
C VAL A 11 -6.23 8.91 25.03
N ASN A 12 -6.80 8.78 23.83
CA ASN A 12 -7.63 9.81 23.22
C ASN A 12 -8.93 10.06 24.02
N GLN A 13 -9.53 9.02 24.59
CA GLN A 13 -10.73 9.12 25.43
C GLN A 13 -10.41 9.83 26.76
N ASN A 14 -9.34 9.43 27.45
CA ASN A 14 -8.92 10.10 28.69
C ASN A 14 -8.62 11.58 28.46
N LEU A 15 -7.95 11.93 27.35
CA LEU A 15 -7.69 13.33 26.99
C LEU A 15 -8.98 14.10 26.66
N TYR A 16 -9.99 13.44 26.09
CA TYR A 16 -11.30 14.04 25.83
C TYR A 16 -12.03 14.37 27.15
N GLU A 17 -12.08 13.39 28.05
CA GLU A 17 -12.73 13.52 29.36
C GLU A 17 -12.03 14.61 30.19
N LEU A 18 -10.70 14.59 30.28
CA LEU A 18 -9.92 15.61 30.97
C LEU A 18 -10.10 17.03 30.38
N GLU A 19 -10.15 17.17 29.05
CA GLU A 19 -10.44 18.46 28.40
C GLU A 19 -11.83 18.98 28.78
N PHE A 20 -12.83 18.09 28.86
CA PHE A 20 -14.19 18.49 29.22
C PHE A 20 -14.25 19.07 30.64
N PHE A 21 -13.55 18.45 31.60
CA PHE A 21 -13.54 18.91 32.99
C PHE A 21 -12.65 20.13 33.25
N THR A 22 -11.52 20.26 32.55
CA THR A 22 -10.52 21.31 32.84
C THR A 22 -10.52 22.46 31.83
N GLN A 23 -11.19 22.30 30.68
CA GLN A 23 -11.18 23.22 29.54
C GLN A 23 -9.77 23.61 29.03
N ASP A 24 -8.73 22.81 29.31
CA ASP A 24 -7.35 23.15 28.96
C ASP A 24 -7.11 23.03 27.42
N PRO A 25 -6.75 24.13 26.74
CA PRO A 25 -6.43 24.12 25.31
C PRO A 25 -5.24 23.23 24.94
N LYS A 26 -4.33 22.91 25.87
CA LYS A 26 -3.20 21.99 25.64
C LYS A 26 -3.71 20.56 25.47
N LEU A 27 -4.69 20.13 26.26
CA LEU A 27 -5.32 18.81 26.14
C LEU A 27 -6.03 18.65 24.79
N LYS A 28 -6.68 19.70 24.30
CA LYS A 28 -7.28 19.74 22.95
C LYS A 28 -6.26 19.49 21.85
N LYS A 29 -5.07 20.11 21.95
CA LYS A 29 -3.97 19.89 21.01
C LYS A 29 -3.43 18.45 21.10
N ALA A 30 -3.24 17.93 22.30
CA ALA A 30 -2.78 16.56 22.53
C ALA A 30 -3.76 15.53 21.95
N ARG A 31 -5.06 15.67 22.23
CA ARG A 31 -6.13 14.82 21.71
C ARG A 31 -6.15 14.79 20.18
N LYS A 32 -6.03 15.96 19.53
CA LYS A 32 -5.92 16.07 18.07
C LYS A 32 -4.71 15.32 17.53
N SER A 33 -3.55 15.44 18.18
CA SER A 33 -2.32 14.74 17.79
C SER A 33 -2.48 13.22 17.86
N VAL A 34 -3.01 12.70 18.98
CA VAL A 34 -3.27 11.26 19.17
C VAL A 34 -4.22 10.73 18.10
N ARG A 35 -5.31 11.45 17.81
CA ARG A 35 -6.26 11.08 16.75
C ARG A 35 -5.59 11.04 15.37
N ARG A 36 -4.70 11.99 15.06
CA ARG A 36 -3.95 12.01 13.80
C ARG A 36 -3.03 10.79 13.67
N ILE A 37 -2.32 10.44 14.75
CA ILE A 37 -1.44 9.26 14.80
C ILE A 37 -2.27 7.98 14.60
N ALA A 38 -3.41 7.86 15.28
CA ALA A 38 -4.29 6.69 15.15
C ALA A 38 -4.76 6.51 13.69
N ARG A 39 -5.25 7.57 13.04
CA ARG A 39 -5.65 7.53 11.62
C ARG A 39 -4.49 7.20 10.68
N HIS A 40 -3.28 7.65 11.00
CA HIS A 40 -2.10 7.31 10.20
C HIS A 40 -1.77 5.82 10.33
N LYS A 41 -1.73 5.29 11.56
CA LYS A 41 -1.51 3.86 11.82
C LYS A 41 -2.56 2.98 11.15
N GLU A 42 -3.83 3.39 11.19
CA GLU A 42 -4.92 2.67 10.52
C GLU A 42 -4.73 2.65 9.00
N ARG A 43 -4.37 3.80 8.39
CA ARG A 43 -4.09 3.87 6.95
C ARG A 43 -2.89 2.98 6.57
N GLU A 44 -1.84 3.00 7.36
CA GLU A 44 -0.66 2.14 7.13
C GLU A 44 -1.01 0.66 7.27
N ARG A 45 -1.78 0.28 8.29
CA ARG A 45 -2.28 -1.09 8.44
C ARG A 45 -3.12 -1.50 7.24
N ARG A 46 -4.11 -0.69 6.84
CA ARG A 46 -4.94 -0.98 5.66
C ARG A 46 -4.12 -1.11 4.39
N ARG A 47 -3.09 -0.28 4.19
CA ARG A 47 -2.16 -0.38 3.05
C ARG A 47 -1.38 -1.70 3.07
N LYS A 48 -0.92 -2.14 4.24
CA LYS A 48 -0.22 -3.43 4.39
C LYS A 48 -1.16 -4.60 4.14
N ASP A 49 -2.36 -4.56 4.70
CA ASP A 49 -3.38 -5.59 4.53
C ASP A 49 -3.77 -5.71 3.04
N LEU A 50 -4.00 -4.58 2.37
CA LEU A 50 -4.24 -4.55 0.92
C LEU A 50 -3.05 -5.09 0.12
N LYS A 51 -1.81 -4.77 0.49
CA LYS A 51 -0.64 -5.36 -0.18
C LYS A 51 -0.54 -6.86 0.04
N ALA A 52 -0.87 -7.35 1.22
CA ALA A 52 -0.81 -8.76 1.57
C ALA A 52 -1.96 -9.57 0.94
N SER A 53 -3.13 -8.96 0.75
CA SER A 53 -4.30 -9.62 0.13
C SER A 53 -4.25 -9.64 -1.39
N ASN A 54 -3.40 -8.82 -2.00
CA ASN A 54 -3.30 -8.75 -3.44
C ASN A 54 -2.30 -9.79 -3.94
N ASP A 55 -2.74 -10.54 -4.94
CA ASP A 55 -1.90 -11.48 -5.64
C ASP A 55 -0.71 -10.76 -6.30
N SER A 56 0.41 -11.48 -6.37
CA SER A 56 1.59 -11.06 -7.11
C SER A 56 1.60 -11.76 -8.45
N TYR A 57 1.89 -11.03 -9.52
CA TYR A 57 1.99 -11.55 -10.88
C TYR A 57 3.35 -11.20 -11.46
N VAL A 58 3.93 -12.15 -12.18
CA VAL A 58 5.12 -11.94 -13.02
C VAL A 58 4.67 -11.90 -14.46
N VAL A 59 4.96 -10.80 -15.15
CA VAL A 59 4.79 -10.68 -16.59
C VAL A 59 6.14 -10.95 -17.25
N LEU A 60 6.19 -11.98 -18.08
CA LEU A 60 7.34 -12.37 -18.88
C LEU A 60 7.24 -11.73 -20.26
N LEU A 61 8.29 -11.06 -20.70
CA LEU A 61 8.46 -10.56 -22.07
C LEU A 61 9.73 -11.18 -22.64
N ASN A 62 9.60 -12.23 -23.47
CA ASN A 62 10.72 -13.00 -24.03
C ASN A 62 11.81 -13.29 -22.97
N ASP A 63 11.42 -13.96 -21.88
CA ASP A 63 12.26 -14.34 -20.73
C ASP A 63 12.69 -13.21 -19.79
N ILE A 64 12.26 -11.96 -20.05
CA ILE A 64 12.49 -10.84 -19.14
C ILE A 64 11.31 -10.70 -18.17
N GLU A 65 11.61 -10.78 -16.88
CA GLU A 65 10.61 -10.71 -15.81
C GLU A 65 10.27 -9.28 -15.40
N PHE A 66 8.96 -9.00 -15.34
CA PHE A 66 8.40 -7.79 -14.74
C PHE A 66 7.43 -8.19 -13.63
N ARG A 67 7.82 -7.92 -12.38
CA ARG A 67 6.97 -8.22 -11.21
C ARG A 67 5.98 -7.09 -10.96
N THR A 68 4.72 -7.47 -10.76
CA THR A 68 3.66 -6.54 -10.35
C THR A 68 2.85 -7.11 -9.20
N THR A 69 2.46 -6.22 -8.30
CA THR A 69 1.62 -6.51 -7.14
C THR A 69 0.40 -5.62 -7.18
N GLY A 70 -0.69 -6.00 -6.50
CA GLY A 70 -1.87 -5.15 -6.45
C GLY A 70 -2.66 -5.14 -7.75
N VAL A 71 -2.83 -6.32 -8.33
CA VAL A 71 -3.66 -6.60 -9.50
C VAL A 71 -4.43 -7.89 -9.20
N GLN A 72 -5.65 -7.99 -9.69
CA GLN A 72 -6.52 -9.14 -9.39
C GLN A 72 -6.34 -10.25 -10.42
N ASN A 73 -6.07 -9.88 -11.68
CA ASN A 73 -6.08 -10.78 -12.83
C ASN A 73 -4.81 -10.62 -13.67
N GLU A 74 -4.55 -11.58 -14.56
CA GLU A 74 -3.42 -11.57 -15.50
C GLU A 74 -3.45 -10.39 -16.48
N GLU A 75 -4.62 -10.04 -17.01
CA GLU A 75 -4.79 -8.91 -17.92
C GLU A 75 -4.45 -7.57 -17.25
N ASP A 76 -4.85 -7.40 -15.98
CA ASP A 76 -4.51 -6.23 -15.19
C ASP A 76 -2.99 -6.14 -14.95
N ALA A 77 -2.32 -7.27 -14.72
CA ALA A 77 -0.88 -7.33 -14.60
C ALA A 77 -0.20 -6.84 -15.89
N ILE A 78 -0.63 -7.34 -17.05
CA ILE A 78 -0.09 -6.92 -18.35
C ILE A 78 -0.36 -5.44 -18.62
N SER A 79 -1.57 -4.96 -18.35
CA SER A 79 -1.94 -3.54 -18.52
C SER A 79 -1.09 -2.62 -17.63
N LYS A 80 -0.89 -3.02 -16.37
CA LYS A 80 -0.06 -2.27 -15.42
C LYS A 80 1.40 -2.23 -15.86
N VAL A 81 1.97 -3.36 -16.27
CA VAL A 81 3.33 -3.44 -16.81
C VAL A 81 3.46 -2.66 -18.11
N SER A 82 2.42 -2.63 -18.96
CA SER A 82 2.43 -1.88 -20.22
C SER A 82 2.57 -0.38 -20.03
N ASN A 83 2.18 0.16 -18.87
CA ASN A 83 2.39 1.57 -18.55
C ASN A 83 3.83 1.88 -18.11
N PHE A 84 4.60 0.87 -17.69
CA PHE A 84 5.99 1.04 -17.27
C PHE A 84 6.86 1.41 -18.48
N LYS A 85 7.60 2.51 -18.35
CA LYS A 85 8.51 2.98 -19.40
C LYS A 85 9.54 1.90 -19.84
N PRO A 86 10.21 1.18 -18.91
CA PRO A 86 11.15 0.13 -19.30
C PRO A 86 10.52 -0.97 -20.16
N PHE A 87 9.28 -1.36 -19.86
CA PHE A 87 8.55 -2.35 -20.64
C PHE A 87 8.25 -1.83 -22.06
N ARG A 88 7.73 -0.61 -22.17
CA ARG A 88 7.45 0.03 -23.47
C ARG A 88 8.70 0.17 -24.33
N ASP A 89 9.81 0.60 -23.73
CA ASP A 89 11.09 0.75 -24.42
C ASP A 89 11.60 -0.61 -24.92
N LEU A 90 11.41 -1.67 -24.14
CA LEU A 90 11.83 -3.02 -24.51
C LEU A 90 10.97 -3.60 -25.63
N VAL A 91 9.64 -3.45 -25.56
CA VAL A 91 8.71 -3.80 -26.64
C VAL A 91 9.08 -3.06 -27.92
N ALA A 92 9.35 -1.76 -27.85
CA ALA A 92 9.75 -0.97 -29.02
C ALA A 92 11.09 -1.44 -29.63
N LYS A 93 12.06 -1.82 -28.80
CA LYS A 93 13.34 -2.41 -29.26
C LYS A 93 13.11 -3.76 -29.95
N LEU A 94 12.30 -4.64 -29.35
CA LEU A 94 11.98 -5.96 -29.92
C LEU A 94 11.29 -5.82 -31.28
N LYS A 95 10.31 -4.90 -31.41
CA LYS A 95 9.66 -4.58 -32.68
C LYS A 95 10.65 -4.09 -33.74
N LYS A 96 11.58 -3.19 -33.36
CA LYS A 96 12.63 -2.69 -34.28
C LYS A 96 13.59 -3.78 -34.73
N SER A 97 13.85 -4.77 -33.88
CA SER A 97 14.73 -5.91 -34.21
C SER A 97 14.02 -7.05 -34.98
N GLY A 98 12.73 -6.91 -35.29
CA GLY A 98 11.96 -7.95 -36.00
C GLY A 98 11.76 -9.25 -35.19
N LYS A 99 11.97 -9.21 -33.87
CA LYS A 99 11.76 -10.37 -33.00
C LYS A 99 10.28 -10.53 -32.66
N GLU A 100 9.82 -11.77 -32.60
CA GLU A 100 8.49 -12.10 -32.08
C GLU A 100 8.38 -11.68 -30.60
N ILE A 101 7.19 -11.20 -30.22
CA ILE A 101 6.92 -10.69 -28.88
C ILE A 101 5.95 -11.64 -28.20
N ASN A 102 6.45 -12.39 -27.23
CA ASN A 102 5.64 -13.26 -26.38
C ASN A 102 5.52 -12.62 -25.00
N ILE A 103 4.29 -12.24 -24.63
CA ILE A 103 3.97 -11.69 -23.31
C ILE A 103 3.11 -12.72 -22.59
N VAL A 104 3.57 -13.20 -21.44
CA VAL A 104 2.83 -14.15 -20.61
C VAL A 104 2.79 -13.63 -19.19
N ALA A 105 1.61 -13.51 -18.60
CA ALA A 105 1.46 -13.27 -17.18
C ALA A 105 1.33 -14.60 -16.45
N LYS A 106 2.01 -14.75 -15.32
CA LYS A 106 1.87 -15.88 -14.41
C LYS A 106 1.63 -15.36 -13.00
N LYS A 107 0.63 -15.92 -12.33
CA LYS A 107 0.44 -15.69 -10.90
C LYS A 107 1.63 -16.29 -10.14
N VAL A 108 2.15 -15.54 -9.19
CA VAL A 108 3.19 -15.99 -8.25
C VAL A 108 2.47 -16.43 -6.99
N GLU A 109 2.62 -17.71 -6.64
CA GLU A 109 2.15 -18.28 -5.38
C GLU A 109 3.08 -17.92 -4.21
#